data_AF-A0A1W9IW34-F1
#
_entry.id   AF-A0A1W9IW34-F1
#
_cell.length_a   1.000
_cell.length_b   1.000
_cell.length_c   1.000
_cell.angle_alpha   90.00
_cell.angle_beta   90.00
_cell.angle_gamma   90.00
#
_symmetry.space_group_name_H-M   'P 1'
#
loop_
_entity.id
_entity.type
_entity.pdbx_description
1 polymer ?
#
loop_
_entity_poly.entity_id
_entity_poly.type
_entity_poly.pdbx_seq_one_letter_code
_entity_poly.pdbx_strand_id
1 'polypeptide(L)' 'MSDHTLNPDHISIPRWTIARDTRSLGCVFCHSIIVRVTTDTRQVAFCSCRLVEYRLLPKPTPRKANSAKP' A
#
# COMPACT_ATOMS: atom_id res chain seq x y z
N MET A 1 -18.29 -3.08 33.80
CA MET A 1 -17.70 -3.62 32.55
C MET A 1 -17.94 -2.57 31.49
N SER A 2 -16.89 -1.91 31.01
CA SER A 2 -17.01 -0.79 30.08
C SER A 2 -17.22 -1.34 28.67
N ASP A 3 -18.40 -1.08 28.09
CA ASP A 3 -18.69 -1.38 26.69
C ASP A 3 -17.74 -0.62 25.77
N HIS A 4 -16.70 -1.30 25.29
CA HIS A 4 -15.89 -0.83 24.16
C HIS A 4 -16.60 -1.22 22.85
N THR A 5 -17.73 -0.59 22.59
CA THR A 5 -18.39 -0.65 21.28
C THR A 5 -17.49 0.09 20.29
N LEU A 6 -16.71 -0.66 19.52
CA LEU A 6 -15.97 -0.16 18.36
C LEU A 6 -16.96 0.50 17.41
N ASN A 7 -16.92 1.83 17.30
CA ASN A 7 -17.75 2.54 16.33
C ASN A 7 -17.21 2.23 14.91
N PRO A 8 -17.99 1.54 14.05
CA PRO A 8 -17.56 1.17 12.71
C PRO A 8 -17.24 2.37 11.81
N ASP A 9 -17.77 3.57 12.11
CA ASP A 9 -17.48 4.81 11.39
C ASP A 9 -16.02 5.29 11.60
N HIS A 10 -15.36 4.82 12.66
CA HIS A 10 -13.95 5.14 12.96
C HIS A 10 -12.98 4.00 12.60
N ILE A 11 -13.47 2.91 11.99
CA ILE A 11 -12.62 1.80 11.55
C ILE A 11 -12.08 2.11 10.15
N SER A 12 -10.81 2.51 10.06
CA SER A 12 -10.10 2.58 8.78
C SER A 12 -9.48 1.21 8.47
N ILE A 13 -9.95 0.57 7.40
CA ILE A 13 -9.31 -0.64 6.87
C ILE A 13 -8.15 -0.20 5.99
N PRO A 14 -6.89 -0.54 6.32
CA PRO A 14 -5.75 -0.17 5.50
C PRO A 14 -5.87 -0.84 4.12
N ARG A 15 -5.83 -0.04 3.06
CA ARG A 15 -5.81 -0.54 1.68
C ARG A 15 -4.37 -0.71 1.24
N TRP A 16 -3.98 -1.95 1.03
CA TRP A 16 -2.66 -2.34 0.58
C TRP A 16 -2.79 -3.33 -0.56
N THR A 17 -1.96 -3.15 -1.58
CA THR A 17 -1.87 -4.04 -2.74
C THR A 17 -0.51 -4.69 -2.74
N ILE A 18 -0.48 -6.02 -2.80
CA ILE A 18 0.74 -6.81 -2.90
C ILE A 18 0.84 -7.36 -4.30
N ALA A 19 1.94 -7.08 -4.99
CA ALA A 19 2.21 -7.61 -6.31
C ALA A 19 3.65 -8.14 -6.37
N ARG A 20 3.86 -9.22 -7.12
CA ARG A 20 5.21 -9.61 -7.53
C ARG A 20 5.71 -8.61 -8.56
N ASP A 21 6.97 -8.19 -8.45
CA ASP A 21 7.56 -7.33 -9.47
C ASP A 21 7.89 -8.18 -10.71
N THR A 22 6.99 -8.17 -11.70
CA THR A 22 7.12 -8.97 -12.92
C THR A 22 8.25 -8.47 -13.84
N ARG A 23 8.79 -7.28 -13.59
CA ARG A 23 9.92 -6.71 -14.35
C ARG A 23 11.27 -7.08 -13.75
N SER A 24 11.30 -7.51 -12.49
CA SER A 24 12.53 -7.93 -11.84
C SER A 24 12.79 -9.41 -12.08
N LEU A 25 14.02 -9.76 -12.48
CA LEU A 25 14.50 -11.14 -12.54
C LEU A 25 14.76 -11.77 -11.15
N GLY A 26 14.50 -11.03 -10.07
CA GLY A 26 14.78 -11.44 -8.70
C GLY A 26 15.90 -10.62 -8.05
N CYS A 27 16.09 -10.79 -6.75
CA CYS A 27 17.17 -10.12 -6.02
C CYS A 27 18.53 -10.72 -6.39
N VAL A 28 19.51 -9.90 -6.77
CA VAL A 28 20.87 -10.38 -7.13
C VAL A 28 21.66 -11.05 -6.01
N PHE A 29 21.22 -10.96 -4.75
CA PHE A 29 21.93 -11.55 -3.60
C PHE A 29 21.33 -12.89 -3.15
N CYS A 30 20.02 -12.94 -2.96
CA CYS A 30 19.32 -14.13 -2.48
C CYS A 30 18.49 -14.84 -3.56
N HIS A 31 18.48 -14.30 -4.78
CA HIS A 31 17.78 -14.82 -5.95
C HIS A 31 16.25 -14.98 -5.76
N SER A 32 15.72 -14.48 -4.65
CA SER A 32 14.29 -14.53 -4.33
C SER A 32 13.51 -13.51 -5.14
N ILE A 33 12.23 -13.81 -5.34
CA ILE A 33 11.26 -12.92 -5.98
C ILE A 33 11.20 -11.60 -5.20
N ILE A 34 11.14 -10.48 -5.93
CA ILE A 34 10.88 -9.17 -5.34
C ILE A 34 9.37 -8.96 -5.27
N VAL A 35 8.90 -8.63 -4.08
CA VAL A 35 7.50 -8.30 -3.80
C VAL A 35 7.39 -6.80 -3.57
N ARG A 36 6.39 -6.19 -4.20
CA ARG A 36 6.04 -4.78 -4.06
C ARG A 36 4.73 -4.66 -3.29
N VAL A 37 4.76 -3.91 -2.20
CA VAL A 37 3.59 -3.54 -1.40
C VAL A 37 3.33 -2.05 -1.62
N THR A 38 2.12 -1.73 -2.04
CA THR A 38 1.66 -0.36 -2.28
C THR A 38 0.54 -0.06 -1.30
N THR A 39 0.68 1.03 -0.56
CA THR A 39 -0.32 1.60 0.35
C THR A 39 -0.85 2.90 -0.25
N ASP A 40 -1.65 3.64 0.50
CA ASP A 40 -2.16 4.96 0.13
C ASP A 40 -1.06 6.02 -0.07
N THR A 41 -0.01 5.97 0.75
CA THR A 41 1.01 7.01 0.86
C THR A 41 2.43 6.48 0.67
N ARG A 42 2.59 5.16 0.54
CA ARG A 42 3.91 4.51 0.47
C ARG A 42 3.90 3.37 -0.52
N GLN A 43 5.03 3.16 -1.14
CA GLN A 43 5.32 1.98 -1.93
C GLN A 43 6.67 1.41 -1.50
N VAL A 44 6.70 0.11 -1.26
CA VAL A 44 7.87 -0.60 -0.75
C VAL A 44 8.10 -1.82 -1.62
N ALA A 45 9.33 -2.05 -2.06
CA ALA A 45 9.73 -3.30 -2.70
C ALA A 45 10.80 -3.98 -1.84
N PHE A 46 10.66 -5.28 -1.64
CA PHE A 46 11.59 -6.07 -0.84
C PHE A 46 11.67 -7.50 -1.35
N CYS A 47 12.73 -8.19 -0.96
CA CYS A 47 12.85 -9.64 -1.08
C CYS A 47 13.14 -10.23 0.30
N SER A 48 13.39 -11.53 0.37
CA SER A 48 13.67 -12.25 1.62
C SER A 48 14.88 -11.72 2.41
N CYS A 49 15.81 -11.01 1.77
CA CYS A 49 17.07 -10.60 2.41
C CYS A 49 17.27 -9.09 2.57
N ARG A 50 16.44 -8.25 1.91
CA ARG A 50 16.60 -6.79 1.98
C ARG A 50 15.39 -6.01 1.49
N LEU A 51 15.37 -4.76 1.92
CA LEU A 51 14.60 -3.69 1.30
C LEU A 51 15.27 -3.29 -0.02
N VAL A 52 14.51 -3.27 -1.11
CA VAL A 52 15.00 -2.94 -2.45
C VAL A 52 14.67 -1.51 -2.82
N GLU A 53 13.44 -1.08 -2.53
CA GLU A 53 12.96 0.27 -2.85
C GLU A 53 11.99 0.75 -1.78
N TYR A 54 12.06 2.03 -1.44
CA TYR A 54 11.09 2.70 -0.60
C TYR A 54 10.74 4.06 -1.21
N ARG A 55 9.46 4.28 -1.46
CA ARG A 55 8.95 5.49 -2.08
C ARG A 55 7.75 6.02 -1.32
N LEU A 56 7.75 7.31 -1.02
CA LEU A 56 6.55 8.02 -0.59
C LEU A 56 5.71 8.37 -1.81
N LEU A 57 4.43 8.00 -1.78
CA LEU A 57 3.47 8.38 -2.80
C LEU A 57 2.85 9.73 -2.46
N PRO A 58 2.57 10.57 -3.46
CA PRO A 58 1.82 11.79 -3.23
C PRO A 58 0.45 11.46 -2.62
N LYS A 59 0.00 12.29 -1.67
CA LYS A 59 -1.33 12.13 -1.07
C LYS A 59 -2.38 12.01 -2.17
N PRO A 60 -3.33 11.07 -2.07
CA PRO A 60 -4.45 11.00 -3.00
C PRO A 60 -5.12 12.37 -3.03
N THR A 61 -5.08 13.07 -4.16
CA THR A 61 -5.86 14.29 -4.31
C THR A 61 -7.33 13.87 -4.24
N PRO A 62 -8.14 14.48 -3.36
CA PRO A 62 -9.56 14.21 -3.34
C PRO A 62 -10.07 14.53 -4.75
N ARG A 63 -10.55 13.50 -5.44
CA ARG A 63 -11.18 13.64 -6.75
C ARG A 63 -12.29 14.66 -6.53
N LYS A 64 -12.17 15.86 -7.12
CA LYS A 64 -13.28 16.83 -7.12
C LYS A 64 -14.46 16.05 -7.69
N ALA A 65 -15.43 15.71 -6.84
CA ALA A 65 -16.69 15.18 -7.29
C ALA A 65 -17.23 16.28 -8.20
N ASN A 66 -17.25 16.03 -9.51
CA ASN A 66 -17.93 16.91 -10.43
C ASN A 66 -19.35 16.99 -9.91
N SER A 67 -19.69 18.16 -9.35
CA SER A 67 -21.05 18.59 -9.07
C SER A 67 -21.74 18.67 -10.43
N ALA A 68 -22.20 17.52 -10.92
CA ALA A 68 -23.19 17.46 -11.96
C ALA A 68 -24.49 17.92 -11.29
N LYS A 69 -24.74 19.22 -11.44
CA LYS A 69 -25.97 19.89 -11.04
C LYS A 69 -27.16 19.20 -11.76
N PRO A 70 -28.31 19.01 -11.07
CA PRO A 70 -29.49 18.33 -11.60
C PRO A 70 -30.09 19.02 -12.83
#